data_AF-A0A6D2C4E8-F1
#
_entry.id   AF-A0A6D2C4E8-F1
#
_cell.length_a   1.000
_cell.length_b   1.000
_cell.length_c   1.000
_cell.angle_alpha   90.00
_cell.angle_beta   90.00
_cell.angle_gamma   90.00
#
_symmetry.space_group_name_H-M   'P 1'
#
loop_
_entity.id
_entity.type
_entity.pdbx_description
1 polymer ?
#
loop_
_entity_poly.entity_id
_entity_poly.type
_entity_poly.pdbx_seq_one_letter_code
_entity_poly.pdbx_strand_id
1 'polypeptide(L)'
;MFDSISGKYGIIETPYKEVKADIKSARRHFKHNTNGADRENIKGGFFKTFKDPLFIVEQAREGQSSPSVYFYKPFYDNDKKLMNLFGIGIDSVGNIDFKTYYFDEKETRLNAILKSEKIKIVYMQE
;
A
#
# COMPACT_ATOMS: atom_id res chain seq x y z
N MET A 1 6.50 -6.10 10.33
CA MET A 1 5.63 -7.22 10.73
C MET A 1 4.34 -6.65 11.30
N PHE A 2 3.33 -7.49 11.52
CA PHE A 2 2.14 -7.09 12.27
C PHE A 2 2.54 -6.69 13.69
N ASP A 3 1.86 -5.68 14.23
CA ASP A 3 2.05 -5.20 15.60
C ASP A 3 1.32 -6.11 16.60
N SER A 4 0.17 -6.64 16.20
CA SER A 4 -0.55 -7.68 16.93
C SER A 4 -1.39 -8.55 15.99
N ILE A 5 -1.99 -9.62 16.53
CA ILE A 5 -2.89 -10.52 15.81
C ILE A 5 -4.21 -10.58 16.57
N SER A 6 -5.33 -10.43 15.85
CA SER A 6 -6.67 -10.57 16.39
C SER A 6 -7.51 -11.46 15.48
N GLY A 7 -7.74 -12.70 15.91
CA GLY A 7 -8.43 -13.73 15.12
C GLY A 7 -7.70 -14.00 13.79
N LYS A 8 -8.38 -13.77 12.67
CA LYS A 8 -7.82 -13.94 11.32
C LYS A 8 -7.05 -12.71 10.80
N TYR A 9 -7.03 -11.63 11.57
CA TYR A 9 -6.45 -10.35 11.15
C TYR A 9 -5.10 -10.09 11.81
N GLY A 10 -4.14 -9.64 11.01
CA GLY A 10 -2.92 -8.99 11.47
C GLY A 10 -3.17 -7.50 11.57
N ILE A 11 -2.85 -6.93 12.72
CA ILE A 11 -3.05 -5.51 13.01
C ILE A 11 -1.75 -4.77 12.70
N ILE A 12 -1.88 -3.64 12.01
CA ILE A 12 -0.75 -2.75 11.69
C ILE A 12 -1.13 -1.35 12.14
N GLU A 13 -0.32 -0.79 13.02
CA GLU A 13 -0.39 0.61 13.40
C GLU A 13 0.23 1.45 12.27
N THR A 14 -0.50 2.48 11.85
CA THR A 14 -0.06 3.38 10.78
C THR A 14 -0.22 4.83 11.22
N PRO A 15 0.49 5.79 10.59
CA PRO A 15 0.32 7.22 10.89
C PRO A 15 -1.08 7.79 10.63
N TYR A 16 -1.97 7.05 9.98
CA TYR A 16 -3.34 7.48 9.69
C TYR A 16 -4.38 6.80 10.58
N LYS A 17 -4.42 5.46 10.56
CA LYS A 17 -5.34 4.65 11.38
C LYS A 17 -4.83 3.22 11.56
N GLU A 18 -5.40 2.50 12.51
CA GLU A 18 -5.20 1.06 12.60
C GLU A 18 -5.70 0.38 11.32
N VAL A 19 -4.86 -0.49 10.75
CA VAL A 19 -5.17 -1.27 9.57
C VAL A 19 -5.26 -2.75 9.94
N LYS A 20 -6.33 -3.42 9.47
CA LYS A 20 -6.58 -4.84 9.71
C LYS A 20 -6.40 -5.63 8.43
N ALA A 21 -5.32 -6.39 8.32
CA ALA A 21 -5.04 -7.24 7.17
C ALA A 21 -5.47 -8.69 7.43
N ASP A 22 -6.28 -9.28 6.56
CA ASP A 22 -6.56 -10.71 6.62
C ASP A 22 -5.28 -11.50 6.36
N ILE A 23 -4.84 -12.31 7.32
CA ILE A 23 -3.53 -12.97 7.30
C ILE A 23 -3.45 -14.00 6.16
N LYS A 24 -4.56 -14.69 5.86
CA LYS A 24 -4.60 -15.68 4.77
C LYS A 24 -4.52 -14.99 3.42
N SER A 25 -5.26 -13.89 3.26
CA SER A 25 -5.23 -13.03 2.08
C SER A 25 -3.82 -12.45 1.85
N ALA A 26 -3.22 -11.88 2.90
CA ALA A 26 -1.85 -11.37 2.89
C ALA A 26 -0.85 -12.44 2.43
N ARG A 27 -0.85 -13.61 3.08
CA ARG A 27 0.06 -14.72 2.76
C ARG A 27 -0.12 -15.19 1.31
N ARG A 28 -1.36 -15.30 0.83
CA ARG A 28 -1.64 -15.66 -0.56
C ARG A 28 -1.09 -14.61 -1.52
N HIS A 29 -1.28 -13.34 -1.19
CA HIS A 29 -0.80 -12.22 -1.99
C HIS A 29 0.74 -12.24 -2.16
N PHE A 30 1.48 -12.57 -1.09
CA PHE A 30 2.95 -12.65 -1.16
C PHE A 30 3.46 -13.92 -1.80
N LYS A 31 2.82 -15.08 -1.58
CA LYS A 31 3.35 -16.38 -2.05
C LYS A 31 2.82 -16.82 -3.41
N HIS A 32 1.62 -16.40 -3.78
CA HIS A 32 0.88 -16.92 -4.94
C HIS A 32 0.08 -15.81 -5.62
N ASN A 33 0.74 -14.72 -6.00
CA ASN A 33 0.09 -13.69 -6.82
C ASN A 33 -0.31 -14.26 -8.20
N THR A 34 -1.05 -13.45 -8.98
CA THR A 34 -1.57 -13.82 -10.31
C THR A 34 -0.52 -14.33 -11.29
N ASN A 35 0.77 -14.05 -11.05
CA ASN A 35 1.90 -14.46 -11.90
C ASN A 35 2.75 -15.57 -11.26
N GLY A 36 2.31 -16.16 -10.13
CA GLY A 36 3.04 -17.23 -9.43
C GLY A 36 4.39 -16.79 -8.83
N ALA A 37 4.67 -15.49 -8.72
CA ALA A 37 5.94 -15.00 -8.22
C ALA A 37 5.98 -14.98 -6.68
N ASP A 38 7.04 -15.54 -6.09
CA ASP A 38 7.30 -15.42 -4.65
C ASP A 38 7.83 -14.01 -4.32
N ARG A 39 7.04 -13.29 -3.51
CA ARG A 39 7.30 -11.94 -3.04
C ARG A 39 7.64 -11.90 -1.54
N GLU A 40 7.98 -13.04 -0.92
CA GLU A 40 8.43 -13.09 0.48
C GLU A 40 9.63 -12.17 0.73
N ASN A 41 10.54 -12.06 -0.23
CA ASN A 41 11.73 -11.20 -0.14
C ASN A 41 11.40 -9.69 -0.04
N ILE A 42 10.26 -9.25 -0.55
CA ILE A 42 9.83 -7.83 -0.52
C ILE A 42 8.87 -7.52 0.64
N LYS A 43 8.55 -8.49 1.51
CA LYS A 43 7.66 -8.28 2.66
C LYS A 43 8.16 -7.20 3.61
N GLY A 44 9.48 -7.00 3.68
CA GLY A 44 10.08 -5.91 4.45
C GLY A 44 9.66 -4.54 3.93
N GLY A 45 9.71 -4.33 2.61
CA GLY A 45 9.26 -3.11 1.94
C GLY A 45 7.78 -2.86 2.17
N PHE A 46 6.96 -3.91 2.12
CA PHE A 46 5.53 -3.84 2.44
C PHE A 46 5.25 -3.28 3.83
N PHE A 47 5.84 -3.89 4.88
CA PHE A 47 5.55 -3.46 6.25
C PHE A 47 6.12 -2.07 6.52
N LYS A 48 7.25 -1.74 5.90
CA LYS A 48 7.83 -0.40 5.97
C LYS A 48 6.88 0.63 5.36
N THR A 49 6.22 0.33 4.24
CA THR A 49 5.28 1.27 3.61
C THR A 49 4.04 1.54 4.46
N PHE A 50 3.52 0.58 5.23
CA PHE A 50 2.42 0.86 6.16
C PHE A 50 2.84 1.76 7.33
N LYS A 51 4.04 1.57 7.86
CA LYS A 51 4.51 2.27 9.07
C LYS A 51 5.12 3.63 8.77
N ASP A 52 5.78 3.75 7.63
CA ASP A 52 6.54 4.92 7.21
C ASP A 52 6.25 5.22 5.72
N PRO A 53 4.99 5.55 5.35
CA PRO A 53 4.66 6.05 4.02
C PRO A 53 5.10 7.51 3.86
N LEU A 54 5.36 7.92 2.61
CA LEU A 54 5.44 9.35 2.27
C LEU A 54 4.06 9.99 2.31
N PHE A 55 3.04 9.31 1.76
CA PHE A 55 1.66 9.79 1.80
C PHE A 55 0.66 8.63 1.79
N ILE A 56 -0.54 8.91 2.29
CA ILE A 56 -1.66 7.97 2.36
C ILE A 56 -2.87 8.61 1.70
N VAL A 57 -3.62 7.83 0.92
CA VAL A 57 -4.85 8.28 0.28
C VAL A 57 -6.01 7.33 0.54
N GLU A 58 -7.21 7.89 0.64
CA GLU A 58 -8.45 7.16 0.47
C GLU A 58 -8.88 7.27 -0.99
N GLN A 59 -9.23 6.14 -1.60
CA GLN A 59 -9.73 6.09 -2.97
C GLN A 59 -11.09 5.38 -2.99
N ALA A 60 -12.13 6.13 -3.37
CA ALA A 60 -13.43 5.57 -3.65
C ALA A 60 -13.42 4.85 -5.01
N ARG A 61 -13.96 3.63 -5.06
CA ARG A 61 -14.20 2.90 -6.32
C ARG A 61 -15.70 2.70 -6.48
N GLU A 62 -16.18 2.78 -7.72
CA GLU A 62 -17.58 2.50 -8.03
C GLU A 62 -17.93 1.07 -7.61
N GLY A 63 -19.06 0.92 -6.91
CA GLY A 63 -19.49 -0.36 -6.33
C GLY A 63 -18.91 -0.72 -4.97
N GLN A 64 -18.02 0.09 -4.38
CA GLN A 64 -17.57 -0.10 -2.99
C GLN A 64 -18.38 0.76 -2.01
N SER A 65 -18.83 0.16 -0.90
CA SER A 65 -19.52 0.84 0.19
C SER A 65 -18.58 1.66 1.09
N SER A 66 -17.27 1.47 0.96
CA SER A 66 -16.26 2.18 1.74
C SER A 66 -14.98 2.34 0.91
N PRO A 67 -14.26 3.47 1.04
CA PRO A 67 -13.03 3.69 0.28
C PRO A 67 -11.94 2.70 0.71
N SER A 68 -11.13 2.30 -0.27
CA SER A 68 -9.89 1.58 0.02
C SER A 68 -8.79 2.58 0.41
N VAL A 69 -7.88 2.19 1.30
CA VAL A 69 -6.80 3.05 1.78
C VAL A 69 -5.49 2.60 1.15
N TYR A 70 -4.73 3.53 0.57
CA TYR A 70 -3.45 3.25 -0.07
C TYR A 70 -2.31 4.02 0.57
N PHE A 71 -1.21 3.32 0.79
CA PHE A 71 0.02 3.80 1.39
C PHE A 71 1.09 3.83 0.30
N TYR A 72 1.77 4.96 0.15
CA TYR A 72 2.78 5.15 -0.88
C TYR A 72 4.12 5.52 -0.24
N LYS A 73 5.17 4.78 -0.62
CA LYS A 73 6.54 5.05 -0.18
C LYS A 73 7.49 5.10 -1.39
N PRO A 74 8.22 6.20 -1.60
CA PRO A 74 9.26 6.27 -2.60
C PRO A 74 10.50 5.48 -2.15
N PHE A 75 11.18 4.89 -3.11
CA PHE A 75 12.50 4.31 -2.98
C PHE A 75 13.43 5.05 -3.93
N TYR A 76 14.57 5.48 -3.41
CA TYR A 76 15.55 6.26 -4.13
C TYR A 76 16.83 5.44 -4.34
N ASP A 77 17.59 5.77 -5.38
CA ASP A 77 18.95 5.28 -5.54
C ASP A 77 19.92 6.06 -4.63
N ASN A 78 21.20 5.74 -4.73
CA ASN A 78 22.26 6.40 -3.94
C ASN A 78 22.39 7.90 -4.26
N ASP A 79 21.97 8.32 -5.46
CA ASP A 79 22.00 9.72 -5.92
C ASP A 79 20.70 10.48 -5.57
N LYS A 80 19.83 9.87 -4.75
CA LYS A 80 18.50 10.39 -4.39
C LYS A 80 17.55 10.56 -5.58
N LYS A 81 17.80 9.88 -6.70
CA LYS A 81 16.83 9.84 -7.80
C LYS A 81 15.73 8.84 -7.46
N LEU A 82 14.48 9.22 -7.75
CA LEU A 82 13.33 8.35 -7.51
C LEU A 82 13.47 7.10 -8.39
N MET A 83 13.64 5.94 -7.77
CA MET A 83 13.64 4.67 -8.47
C MET A 83 12.22 4.13 -8.58
N ASN A 84 11.51 4.00 -7.47
CA ASN A 84 10.20 3.35 -7.47
C ASN A 84 9.27 3.99 -6.46
N LEU A 85 7.98 4.06 -6.80
CA LEU A 85 6.92 4.36 -5.84
C LEU A 85 6.22 3.05 -5.47
N PHE A 86 6.47 2.56 -4.26
CA PHE A 86 5.80 1.37 -3.75
C PHE A 86 4.43 1.76 -3.23
N GLY A 87 3.38 1.24 -3.86
CA GLY A 87 1.99 1.49 -3.48
C GLY A 87 1.32 0.22 -2.98
N ILE A 88 0.75 0.29 -1.77
CA ILE A 88 -0.06 -0.79 -1.22
C ILE A 88 -1.41 -0.31 -0.72
N GLY A 89 -2.46 -1.01 -1.11
CA GLY A 89 -3.83 -0.83 -0.66
C GLY A 89 -4.27 -1.83 0.37
N ILE A 90 -5.24 -1.40 1.18
CA ILE A 90 -6.13 -2.27 1.93
C ILE A 90 -7.58 -1.88 1.68
N ASP A 91 -8.42 -2.87 1.37
CA ASP A 91 -9.86 -2.66 1.23
C ASP A 91 -10.58 -2.74 2.58
N SER A 92 -11.88 -2.44 2.59
CA SER A 92 -12.69 -2.38 3.81
C SER A 92 -12.87 -3.73 4.52
N VAL A 93 -12.60 -4.85 3.86
CA VAL A 93 -12.71 -6.20 4.45
C VAL A 93 -11.35 -6.76 4.86
N GLY A 94 -10.28 -5.99 4.66
CA GLY A 94 -8.92 -6.32 5.07
C GLY A 94 -8.11 -7.07 4.03
N ASN A 95 -8.54 -7.10 2.76
CA ASN A 95 -7.70 -7.62 1.68
C ASN A 95 -6.65 -6.60 1.29
N ILE A 96 -5.45 -7.11 1.09
CA ILE A 96 -4.32 -6.35 0.57
C ILE A 96 -4.40 -6.30 -0.96
N ASP A 97 -4.35 -5.08 -1.50
CA ASP A 97 -4.22 -4.80 -2.92
C ASP A 97 -2.84 -4.20 -3.19
N PHE A 98 -1.87 -5.01 -3.58
CA PHE A 98 -0.59 -4.49 -4.04
C PHE A 98 -0.76 -3.84 -5.42
N LYS A 99 -0.69 -2.51 -5.47
CA LYS A 99 -0.94 -1.78 -6.72
C LYS A 99 0.25 -1.78 -7.66
N THR A 100 1.48 -1.54 -7.18
CA THR A 100 2.57 -1.20 -8.11
C THR A 100 3.99 -1.40 -7.53
N TYR A 101 4.84 -2.06 -8.34
CA TYR A 101 6.30 -2.11 -8.27
C TYR A 101 6.82 -1.59 -9.62
N TYR A 102 6.71 -0.31 -9.92
CA TYR A 102 7.22 0.22 -11.20
C TYR A 102 7.80 1.63 -11.04
N PHE A 103 8.88 1.84 -11.79
CA PHE A 103 9.52 3.11 -12.08
C PHE A 103 8.48 4.04 -12.73
N ASP A 104 7.98 5.03 -12.00
CA ASP A 104 7.11 6.08 -12.57
C ASP A 104 7.98 7.17 -13.20
N GLU A 105 8.84 6.80 -14.16
CA GLU A 105 9.80 7.72 -14.81
C GLU A 105 9.14 8.97 -15.40
N LYS A 106 7.85 8.85 -15.78
CA LYS A 106 7.05 9.93 -16.39
C LYS A 106 6.09 10.59 -15.40
N GLU A 107 6.15 10.23 -14.12
CA GLU A 107 5.29 10.73 -13.04
C GLU A 107 3.78 10.62 -13.31
N THR A 108 3.38 9.76 -14.26
CA THR A 108 2.01 9.67 -14.77
C THR A 108 1.06 9.18 -13.68
N ARG A 109 1.52 8.23 -12.85
CA ARG A 109 0.70 7.63 -11.80
C ARG A 109 0.57 8.59 -10.63
N LEU A 110 1.66 9.22 -10.22
CA LEU A 110 1.63 10.25 -9.19
C LEU A 110 0.74 11.42 -9.61
N ASN A 111 0.87 11.91 -10.84
CA ASN A 111 0.01 12.97 -11.38
C ASN A 111 -1.47 12.56 -11.44
N ALA A 112 -1.76 11.31 -11.81
CA ALA A 112 -3.13 10.79 -11.79
C ALA A 112 -3.70 10.74 -10.37
N ILE A 113 -2.88 10.43 -9.36
CA ILE A 113 -3.28 10.44 -7.95
C ILE A 113 -3.59 11.87 -7.51
N LEU A 114 -2.67 12.80 -7.77
CA LEU A 114 -2.77 14.20 -7.34
C LEU A 114 -3.93 14.96 -8.01
N LYS A 115 -4.31 14.59 -9.24
CA LYS A 115 -5.36 15.27 -10.02
C LYS A 115 -6.73 14.60 -9.93
N SER A 116 -6.86 13.47 -9.25
CA SER A 116 -8.14 12.75 -9.20
C SER A 116 -9.06 13.29 -8.11
N GLU A 117 -10.28 13.66 -8.49
CA GLU A 117 -11.34 14.02 -7.55
C GLU A 117 -11.83 12.82 -6.70
N LYS A 118 -11.52 11.58 -7.11
CA LYS A 118 -11.87 10.35 -6.39
C LYS A 118 -10.85 9.97 -5.31
N ILE A 119 -9.79 10.77 -5.15
CA ILE A 119 -8.67 10.52 -4.25
C ILE A 119 -8.62 11.64 -3.21
N LYS A 120 -8.58 11.23 -1.94
CA LYS A 120 -8.39 12.14 -0.82
C LYS A 120 -7.06 11.81 -0.15
N ILE A 121 -6.13 12.76 -0.12
CA ILE A 121 -4.89 12.63 0.67
C ILE A 121 -5.28 12.80 2.15
N VAL A 122 -4.94 11.81 2.97
CA VAL A 122 -5.28 11.79 4.41
C VAL A 122 -4.06 11.86 5.32
N TYR A 123 -2.87 11.69 4.76
CA TYR A 123 -1.60 11.86 5.45
C TYR A 123 -0.52 12.19 4.42
N MET A 124 0.42 13.05 4.80
CA MET A 124 1.65 13.34 4.07
C MET A 124 2.76 13.58 5.09
N GLN A 125 3.90 12.94 4.90
CA GLN A 125 5.09 13.13 5.71
C GLN A 125 5.65 14.53 5.42
N GLU A 126 5.96 15.28 6.48
CA GLU A 126 6.63 16.60 6.42
C GLU A 126 8.06 16.51 5.91
#